data_AF-A0A1L9NXT3-F1
#
_entry.id   AF-A0A1L9NXT3-F1
#
_cell.length_a   1.000
_cell.length_b   1.000
_cell.length_c   1.000
_cell.angle_alpha   90.00
_cell.angle_beta   90.00
_cell.angle_gamma   90.00
#
_symmetry.space_group_name_H-M   'P 1'
#
loop_
_entity.id
_entity.type
_entity.pdbx_description
1 polymer ?
#
loop_
_entity_poly.entity_id
_entity_poly.type
_entity_poly.pdbx_seq_one_letter_code
_entity_poly.pdbx_strand_id
1 'polypeptide(L)'
;MKTTAHLIAALLAAAPAFAEAPKVTNAVAKSTGMGWNFSVTLEHPDTGWEHYADGWEIVDATGKVLGTRILHHPHVNEQPFTRSLNNVMLPDGTREVFVRVKCNEDGWKDSGYKISLSR
;
A
#
# COMPACT_ATOMS: atom_id res chain seq x y z
N MET A 1 -19.09 20.97 -57.91
CA MET A 1 -18.04 20.74 -56.90
C MET A 1 -18.31 21.64 -55.70
N LYS A 2 -18.84 21.11 -54.59
CA LYS A 2 -18.87 21.79 -53.29
C LYS A 2 -18.75 20.70 -52.21
N THR A 3 -17.54 20.50 -51.72
CA THR A 3 -17.20 19.59 -50.62
C THR A 3 -17.56 20.27 -49.30
N THR A 4 -18.59 19.78 -48.62
CA THR A 4 -18.90 20.16 -47.24
C THR A 4 -17.92 19.44 -46.32
N ALA A 5 -17.02 20.18 -45.68
CA ALA A 5 -16.11 19.64 -44.69
C ALA A 5 -16.84 19.53 -43.34
N HIS A 6 -17.03 18.31 -42.84
CA HIS A 6 -17.49 18.07 -41.48
C HIS A 6 -16.29 18.10 -40.53
N LEU A 7 -16.20 19.13 -39.68
CA LEU A 7 -15.31 19.10 -38.52
C LEU A 7 -15.90 18.11 -37.50
N ILE A 8 -15.30 16.92 -37.41
CA ILE A 8 -15.57 15.99 -36.30
C ILE A 8 -14.72 16.46 -35.12
N ALA A 9 -15.37 17.05 -34.12
CA ALA A 9 -14.74 17.33 -32.83
C ALA A 9 -14.62 16.00 -32.06
N ALA A 10 -13.40 15.48 -31.95
CA ALA A 10 -13.10 14.34 -31.09
C ALA A 10 -13.05 14.80 -29.62
N LEU A 11 -14.11 14.54 -28.84
CA LEU A 11 -14.03 14.61 -27.38
C LEU A 11 -13.18 13.42 -26.89
N LEU A 12 -11.95 13.70 -26.44
CA LEU A 12 -11.21 12.75 -25.62
C LEU A 12 -11.90 12.69 -24.25
N ALA A 13 -12.56 11.58 -23.96
CA ALA A 13 -13.00 11.27 -22.61
C ALA A 13 -11.75 10.96 -21.75
N ALA A 14 -11.29 11.93 -20.99
CA ALA A 14 -10.30 11.68 -19.94
C ALA A 14 -11.00 10.91 -18.81
N ALA A 15 -10.72 9.61 -18.70
CA ALA A 15 -11.10 8.85 -17.52
C ALA A 15 -10.38 9.44 -16.30
N PRO A 16 -11.04 9.54 -15.13
CA PRO A 16 -10.36 9.95 -13.91
C PRO A 16 -9.21 8.98 -13.63
N ALA A 17 -7.99 9.51 -13.55
CA ALA A 17 -6.86 8.78 -13.00
C ALA A 17 -7.08 8.71 -11.49
N PHE A 18 -7.68 7.63 -11.00
CA PHE A 18 -7.63 7.34 -9.57
C PHE A 18 -6.17 7.17 -9.18
N ALA A 19 -5.74 7.84 -8.12
CA ALA A 19 -4.43 7.63 -7.56
C ALA A 19 -4.24 6.14 -7.24
N GLU A 20 -3.09 5.61 -7.64
CA GLU A 20 -2.80 4.20 -7.47
C GLU A 20 -2.46 3.96 -6.00
N ALA A 21 -3.25 3.15 -5.29
CA ALA A 21 -3.04 2.85 -3.88
C ALA A 21 -1.61 2.32 -3.64
N PRO A 22 -1.01 2.52 -2.44
CA PRO A 22 0.36 2.10 -2.19
C PRO A 22 0.54 0.61 -2.46
N LYS A 23 1.53 0.27 -3.27
CA LYS A 23 1.81 -1.12 -3.64
C LYS A 23 2.83 -1.71 -2.68
N VAL A 24 2.54 -2.89 -2.16
CA VAL A 24 3.53 -3.68 -1.43
C VAL A 24 4.37 -4.45 -2.44
N THR A 25 5.64 -4.09 -2.58
CA THR A 25 6.57 -4.76 -3.52
C THR A 25 7.33 -5.90 -2.85
N ASN A 26 7.51 -5.83 -1.53
CA ASN A 26 8.13 -6.89 -0.73
C ASN A 26 7.66 -6.81 0.73
N ALA A 27 7.62 -7.95 1.42
CA ALA A 27 7.50 -7.98 2.87
C ALA A 27 8.23 -9.18 3.47
N VAL A 28 8.95 -8.93 4.57
CA VAL A 28 9.72 -9.94 5.29
C VAL A 28 9.25 -9.98 6.74
N ALA A 29 8.99 -11.18 7.25
CA ALA A 29 8.68 -11.43 8.65
C ALA A 29 9.79 -12.22 9.32
N LYS A 30 10.19 -11.82 10.54
CA LYS A 30 11.19 -12.51 11.35
C LYS A 30 10.66 -12.72 12.77
N SER A 31 10.71 -13.96 13.26
CA SER A 31 10.39 -14.30 14.65
C SER A 31 11.48 -13.73 15.59
N THR A 32 11.06 -13.18 16.73
CA THR A 32 11.93 -12.57 17.76
C THR A 32 11.73 -13.22 19.13
N GLY A 33 11.40 -14.52 19.14
CA GLY A 33 11.00 -15.24 20.35
C GLY A 33 9.49 -15.12 20.55
N MET A 34 9.05 -14.17 21.36
CA MET A 34 7.62 -13.99 21.67
C MET A 34 6.85 -13.23 20.59
N GLY A 35 7.51 -12.37 19.80
CA GLY A 35 6.86 -11.55 18.77
C GLY A 35 7.47 -11.70 17.38
N TRP A 36 7.03 -10.84 16.46
CA TRP A 36 7.49 -10.77 15.08
C TRP A 36 7.93 -9.36 14.71
N ASN A 37 9.00 -9.28 13.92
CA ASN A 37 9.40 -8.07 13.23
C ASN A 37 9.02 -8.19 11.77
N PHE A 38 8.31 -7.18 11.27
CA PHE A 38 7.93 -7.05 9.88
C PHE A 38 8.71 -5.92 9.23
N SER A 39 9.22 -6.13 8.03
CA SER A 39 9.76 -5.10 7.16
C SER A 39 8.97 -5.12 5.86
N VAL A 40 8.27 -4.03 5.57
CA VAL A 40 7.41 -3.90 4.38
C VAL A 40 8.00 -2.84 3.47
N THR A 41 8.17 -3.21 2.21
CA THR A 41 8.60 -2.33 1.13
C THR A 41 7.38 -1.85 0.36
N LEU A 42 7.21 -0.53 0.29
CA LEU A 42 6.12 0.14 -0.42
C LEU A 42 6.64 0.90 -1.64
N GLU A 43 5.77 1.00 -2.63
CA GLU A 43 5.91 1.88 -3.80
C GLU A 43 4.61 2.67 -3.95
N HIS A 44 4.69 4.00 -4.03
CA HIS A 44 3.53 4.86 -4.22
C HIS A 44 3.96 6.14 -4.94
N PRO A 45 3.15 6.67 -5.89
CA PRO A 45 3.44 7.92 -6.60
C PRO A 45 3.19 9.15 -5.71
N ASP A 46 3.96 9.27 -4.62
CA ASP A 46 3.88 10.42 -3.70
C ASP A 46 4.14 11.74 -4.45
N THR A 47 3.24 12.72 -4.31
CA THR A 47 3.40 14.06 -4.89
C THR A 47 3.69 15.14 -3.85
N GLY A 48 3.70 14.77 -2.56
CA GLY A 48 3.99 15.66 -1.44
C GLY A 48 3.08 15.38 -0.26
N TRP A 49 2.92 16.38 0.61
CA TRP A 49 2.14 16.26 1.85
C TRP A 49 0.65 16.04 1.64
N GLU A 50 0.13 16.40 0.47
CA GLU A 50 -1.29 16.23 0.13
C GLU A 50 -1.60 14.82 -0.38
N HIS A 51 -0.61 14.11 -0.94
CA HIS A 51 -0.81 12.77 -1.48
C HIS A 51 0.45 11.92 -1.32
N TYR A 52 0.45 11.05 -0.31
CA TYR A 52 1.53 10.12 -0.02
C TYR A 52 1.06 8.87 0.76
N ALA A 53 1.85 7.80 0.69
CA ALA A 53 1.64 6.63 1.54
C ALA A 53 1.92 6.98 3.01
N ASP A 54 0.88 6.98 3.85
CA ASP A 54 0.95 7.44 5.23
C ASP A 54 0.81 6.31 6.28
N GLY A 55 0.59 5.07 5.84
CA GLY A 55 0.60 3.93 6.75
C GLY A 55 0.45 2.56 6.10
N TRP A 56 0.74 1.54 6.89
CA TRP A 56 0.42 0.15 6.59
C TRP A 56 0.16 -0.65 7.86
N GLU A 57 -0.52 -1.78 7.74
CA GLU A 57 -0.90 -2.66 8.85
C GLU A 57 -0.60 -4.11 8.55
N ILE A 58 -0.34 -4.87 9.62
CA ILE A 58 -0.44 -6.32 9.61
C ILE A 58 -1.84 -6.69 10.09
N VAL A 59 -2.56 -7.47 9.28
CA VAL A 59 -3.90 -7.94 9.59
C VAL A 59 -3.99 -9.47 9.49
N ASP A 60 -4.93 -10.08 10.20
CA ASP A 60 -5.25 -11.49 10.04
C ASP A 60 -6.16 -11.75 8.82
N ALA A 61 -6.49 -13.01 8.55
CA ALA A 61 -7.34 -13.41 7.43
C ALA A 61 -8.78 -12.86 7.48
N THR A 62 -9.22 -12.35 8.64
CA THR A 62 -10.52 -11.70 8.81
C THR A 62 -10.46 -10.18 8.69
N GLY A 63 -9.26 -9.62 8.48
CA GLY A 63 -9.00 -8.18 8.42
C GLY A 63 -8.83 -7.53 9.80
N LYS A 64 -8.69 -8.32 10.88
CA LYS A 64 -8.41 -7.76 12.21
C LYS A 64 -6.98 -7.23 12.26
N VAL A 65 -6.81 -5.99 12.73
CA VAL A 65 -5.50 -5.36 12.89
C VAL A 65 -4.71 -6.02 14.02
N LEU A 66 -3.49 -6.43 13.70
CA LEU A 66 -2.51 -7.02 14.62
C LEU A 66 -1.38 -6.03 14.94
N GLY A 67 -1.14 -5.08 14.05
CA GLY A 67 -0.22 -3.98 14.28
C GLY A 67 -0.28 -2.94 13.17
N THR A 68 0.00 -1.69 13.50
CA THR A 68 -0.06 -0.55 12.58
C THR A 68 1.28 0.16 12.55
N ARG A 69 1.73 0.51 11.35
CA ARG A 69 2.89 1.37 11.10
C ARG A 69 2.43 2.66 10.44
N ILE A 70 2.60 3.77 11.14
CA ILE A 70 2.37 5.12 10.60
C ILE A 70 3.64 5.65 9.95
N LEU A 71 3.47 6.39 8.85
CA LEU A 71 4.51 7.06 8.08
C LEU A 71 4.26 8.57 8.14
N HIS A 72 5.24 9.31 8.65
CA HIS A 72 5.04 10.72 9.04
C HIS A 72 5.46 11.73 7.97
N HIS A 73 5.97 11.29 6.82
CA HIS A 73 6.42 12.18 5.77
C HIS A 73 6.29 11.52 4.39
N PRO A 74 6.17 12.32 3.31
CA PRO A 74 6.25 11.82 1.94
C PRO A 74 7.63 11.23 1.61
N HIS A 75 7.64 10.29 0.67
CA HIS A 75 8.82 9.57 0.18
C HIS A 75 9.03 9.80 -1.33
N VAL A 76 8.76 11.01 -1.84
CA VAL A 76 8.82 11.36 -3.28
C VAL A 76 10.13 10.91 -3.96
N ASN A 77 11.27 11.06 -3.28
CA ASN A 77 12.60 10.73 -3.81
C ASN A 77 13.18 9.42 -3.24
N GLU A 78 12.37 8.64 -2.51
CA GLU A 78 12.77 7.39 -1.85
C GLU A 78 11.78 6.30 -2.27
N GLN A 79 11.72 5.97 -3.56
CA GLN A 79 10.83 4.91 -4.06
C GLN A 79 11.64 3.80 -4.74
N PRO A 80 11.38 2.52 -4.42
CA PRO A 80 10.55 2.06 -3.29
C PRO A 80 11.27 2.29 -1.94
N PHE A 81 10.52 2.41 -0.85
CA PHE A 81 11.07 2.51 0.51
C PHE A 81 10.61 1.37 1.40
N THR A 82 11.42 1.03 2.41
CA THR A 82 11.10 -0.01 3.40
C THR A 82 10.96 0.59 4.78
N ARG A 83 9.92 0.20 5.52
CA ARG A 83 9.78 0.53 6.94
C ARG A 83 9.44 -0.72 7.73
N SER A 84 9.83 -0.72 9.00
CA SER A 84 9.69 -1.88 9.88
C SER A 84 8.71 -1.63 11.02
N LEU A 85 8.04 -2.69 11.45
CA LEU A 85 7.22 -2.75 12.65
C LEU A 85 7.73 -3.91 13.50
N ASN A 86 8.18 -3.60 14.72
CA ASN A 86 8.85 -4.56 15.58
C ASN A 86 7.94 -5.04 16.72
N ASN A 87 8.23 -6.21 17.27
CA ASN A 87 7.58 -6.77 18.45
C ASN A 87 6.04 -6.92 18.30
N VAL A 88 5.58 -7.26 17.09
CA VAL A 88 4.17 -7.55 16.84
C VAL A 88 3.81 -8.89 17.46
N MET A 89 2.89 -8.88 18.41
CA MET A 89 2.37 -10.08 19.03
C MET A 89 1.26 -10.67 18.18
N LEU A 90 1.39 -11.96 17.85
CA LEU A 90 0.41 -12.68 17.04
C LEU A 90 -0.30 -13.73 17.89
N PRO A 91 -1.58 -14.01 17.64
CA PRO A 91 -2.26 -15.15 18.24
C PRO A 91 -1.50 -16.45 17.98
N ASP A 92 -1.54 -17.37 18.95
CA ASP A 92 -0.93 -18.68 18.80
C ASP A 92 -1.52 -19.43 17.60
N GLY A 93 -0.65 -20.14 16.87
CA GLY A 93 -1.04 -20.87 15.68
C GLY A 93 -1.19 -20.04 14.41
N THR A 94 -0.98 -18.71 14.44
CA THR A 94 -0.97 -17.88 13.22
C THR A 94 0.09 -18.41 12.23
N ARG A 95 -0.32 -18.62 10.97
CA ARG A 95 0.54 -19.13 9.88
C ARG A 95 0.72 -18.14 8.74
N GLU A 96 -0.20 -17.22 8.59
CA GLU A 96 -0.15 -16.19 7.58
C GLU A 96 -0.81 -14.92 8.11
N VAL A 97 -0.34 -13.79 7.59
CA VAL A 97 -0.90 -12.47 7.81
C VAL A 97 -0.91 -11.72 6.48
N PHE A 98 -1.63 -10.61 6.43
CA PHE A 98 -1.80 -9.81 5.24
C PHE A 98 -1.38 -8.37 5.52
N VAL A 99 -1.03 -7.64 4.46
CA VAL A 99 -0.71 -6.22 4.55
C VAL A 99 -1.87 -5.38 4.05
N ARG A 100 -2.32 -4.44 4.87
CA ARG A 100 -3.21 -3.34 4.45
C ARG A 100 -2.38 -2.07 4.32
N VAL A 101 -2.68 -1.24 3.34
CA VAL A 101 -1.92 -0.02 3.05
C VAL A 101 -2.84 1.20 3.13
N LYS A 102 -2.25 2.37 3.32
CA LYS A 102 -2.97 3.64 3.39
C LYS A 102 -2.21 4.73 2.66
N CYS A 103 -2.93 5.52 1.88
CA CYS A 103 -2.51 6.88 1.56
C CYS A 103 -3.42 7.88 2.28
N ASN A 104 -2.92 9.09 2.48
CA ASN A 104 -3.65 10.16 3.16
C ASN A 104 -4.91 10.61 2.41
N GLU A 105 -4.97 10.44 1.07
CA GLU A 105 -6.11 10.81 0.23
C GLU A 105 -7.18 9.72 0.14
N ASP A 106 -6.82 8.49 -0.26
CA ASP A 106 -7.79 7.41 -0.51
C ASP A 106 -8.07 6.49 0.70
N GLY A 107 -7.37 6.72 1.81
CA GLY A 107 -7.52 5.93 3.03
C GLY A 107 -7.00 4.50 2.91
N TRP A 108 -7.57 3.60 3.72
CA TRP A 108 -7.11 2.21 3.83
C TRP A 108 -7.58 1.36 2.65
N LYS A 109 -6.68 0.57 2.08
CA LYS A 109 -6.94 -0.40 1.01
C LYS A 109 -6.22 -1.71 1.28
N ASP A 110 -6.85 -2.82 0.90
CA ASP A 110 -6.19 -4.12 0.93
C ASP A 110 -5.14 -4.18 -0.18
N SER A 111 -3.91 -4.55 0.16
CA SER A 111 -2.84 -4.70 -0.84
C SER A 111 -2.87 -6.04 -1.56
N GLY A 112 -3.61 -7.01 -1.02
CA GLY A 112 -3.56 -8.42 -1.43
C GLY A 112 -2.25 -9.14 -1.06
N TYR A 113 -1.30 -8.46 -0.41
CA TYR A 113 0.01 -9.04 -0.09
C TYR A 113 -0.09 -9.96 1.12
N LYS A 114 0.22 -11.25 0.91
CA LYS A 114 0.23 -12.28 1.93
C LYS A 114 1.65 -12.57 2.42
N ILE A 115 1.82 -12.69 3.73
CA ILE A 115 3.08 -13.06 4.37
C ILE A 115 2.90 -14.40 5.07
N SER A 116 3.61 -15.42 4.60
CA SER A 116 3.70 -16.71 5.30
C SER A 116 4.66 -16.62 6.48
N LEU A 117 4.24 -17.15 7.63
CA LEU A 117 5.03 -17.15 8.86
C LEU A 117 5.63 -18.54 9.08
N SER A 118 6.95 -18.63 8.90
CA SER A 118 7.74 -19.81 9.27
C SER A 118 8.61 -19.47 10.47
N ARG A 119 8.49 -20.27 11.54
CA ARG A 119 9.47 -20.29 12.62
C ARG A 119 10.59 -21.25 12.29
#